data_AF-A0A8B7TA83-F1
#
_entry.id   AF-A0A8B7TA83-F1
#
_cell.length_a   1.000
_cell.length_b   1.000
_cell.length_c   1.000
_cell.angle_alpha   90.00
_cell.angle_beta   90.00
_cell.angle_gamma   90.00
#
_symmetry.space_group_name_H-M   'P 1'
#
loop_
_entity.id
_entity.type
_entity.pdbx_description
1 polymer ?
#
loop_
_entity_poly.entity_id
_entity_poly.type
_entity_poly.pdbx_seq_one_letter_code
_entity_poly.pdbx_strand_id
1 'polypeptide(L)'
;MSEGGGAEEARGRAGAEDEYVQVRKRDLERLTTEVMQMRDVLPRLLSGEVLDGLQKLKVVEKNLERKDQELEQLRMDCEHFRARLETVQTDSVREKKEKLALRQQLSEVKRQLLQQAEYCTEMGAAACTLLWGVSSSEEAVRAILGGDKALKFFSITGQTMESFVKSLDGDAKELDSDENQFVFALAGIVTNVAAVACGREFLVNSSQVLLDTMLQLLGDLKPGQCTRLKVLMLMALFNVSINFKGLEYISDNPNFLPLLWWLLSGL
;
A
#
# COMPACT_ATOMS: atom_id res chain seq x y z
N MET A 1 51.18 -58.24 -81.94
CA MET A 1 50.30 -58.87 -80.94
C MET A 1 49.09 -57.98 -80.83
N SER A 2 47.91 -58.32 -81.27
CA SER A 2 47.33 -59.46 -82.02
C SER A 2 45.88 -58.98 -82.19
N GLU A 3 45.19 -58.98 -83.32
CA GLU A 3 45.35 -59.37 -84.71
C GLU A 3 44.36 -58.42 -85.44
N GLY A 4 44.66 -57.85 -86.61
CA GLY A 4 44.72 -58.58 -87.88
C GLY A 4 43.29 -58.69 -88.45
N GLY A 5 42.95 -58.27 -89.66
CA GLY A 5 43.62 -57.62 -90.78
C GLY A 5 42.57 -56.75 -91.49
N GLY A 6 42.90 -55.87 -92.42
CA GLY A 6 43.86 -56.08 -93.48
C GLY A 6 43.09 -56.14 -94.80
N ALA A 7 43.32 -55.10 -95.61
CA ALA A 7 43.28 -55.06 -97.08
C ALA A 7 41.89 -55.12 -97.79
N GLU A 8 41.47 -54.08 -98.52
CA GLU A 8 41.90 -53.73 -99.91
C GLU A 8 40.97 -54.48 -100.90
N GLU A 9 40.34 -53.93 -101.93
CA GLU A 9 40.43 -52.69 -102.70
C GLU A 9 39.13 -52.63 -103.51
N ALA A 10 38.57 -51.43 -103.73
CA ALA A 10 37.89 -51.14 -104.99
C ALA A 10 37.73 -49.62 -105.12
N ARG A 11 38.73 -49.00 -105.77
CA ARG A 11 38.62 -47.64 -106.29
C ARG A 11 37.39 -47.50 -107.18
N GLY A 12 36.51 -46.57 -106.84
CA GLY A 12 35.41 -46.15 -107.70
C GLY A 12 34.90 -44.75 -107.33
N ARG A 13 35.56 -43.74 -107.89
CA ARG A 13 35.10 -42.39 -108.31
C ARG A 13 33.85 -41.75 -107.69
N ALA A 14 33.95 -40.41 -107.59
CA ALA A 14 32.91 -39.40 -107.35
C ALA A 14 32.51 -39.33 -105.87
N GLY A 15 32.48 -38.21 -105.18
CA GLY A 15 32.13 -36.82 -105.48
C GLY A 15 31.53 -36.31 -104.16
N ALA A 16 31.60 -35.02 -103.84
CA ALA A 16 31.00 -34.50 -102.60
C ALA A 16 29.49 -34.79 -102.60
N GLU A 17 29.05 -35.81 -101.86
CA GLU A 17 27.63 -36.04 -101.59
C GLU A 17 27.39 -35.62 -100.14
N ASP A 18 26.81 -34.43 -99.98
CA ASP A 18 26.02 -34.04 -98.81
C ASP A 18 25.29 -35.27 -98.25
N GLU A 19 25.42 -35.51 -96.93
CA GLU A 19 24.87 -36.70 -96.27
C GLU A 19 23.34 -36.58 -96.19
N TYR A 20 22.69 -36.89 -97.31
CA TYR A 20 21.26 -36.74 -97.48
C TYR A 20 20.53 -37.99 -96.96
N VAL A 21 19.78 -37.83 -95.87
CA VAL A 21 18.83 -38.85 -95.44
C VAL A 21 17.64 -38.85 -96.40
N GLN A 22 17.44 -39.95 -97.12
CA GLN A 22 16.35 -40.10 -98.08
C GLN A 22 15.02 -40.32 -97.34
N VAL A 23 14.29 -39.23 -97.09
CA VAL A 23 12.98 -39.26 -96.43
C VAL A 23 11.89 -39.39 -97.49
N ARG A 24 10.88 -40.23 -97.24
CA ARG A 24 9.70 -40.27 -98.11
C ARG A 24 9.06 -38.89 -98.09
N LYS A 25 8.87 -38.31 -99.27
CA LYS A 25 8.31 -36.96 -99.45
C LYS A 25 7.05 -36.70 -98.60
N ARG A 26 6.17 -37.70 -98.47
CA ARG A 26 4.97 -37.62 -97.62
C ARG A 26 5.28 -37.40 -96.14
N ASP A 27 6.32 -38.03 -95.61
CA ASP A 27 6.67 -37.94 -94.19
C ASP A 27 7.28 -36.57 -93.87
N LEU A 28 8.08 -36.01 -94.79
CA LEU A 28 8.62 -34.66 -94.68
C LEU A 28 7.53 -33.59 -94.81
N GLU A 29 6.59 -33.76 -95.74
CA GLU A 29 5.42 -32.87 -95.91
C GLU A 29 4.51 -32.92 -94.69
N ARG A 30 4.31 -34.11 -94.09
CA ARG A 30 3.55 -34.29 -92.85
C ARG A 30 4.23 -33.61 -91.66
N LEU A 31 5.54 -33.81 -91.47
CA LEU A 31 6.28 -33.14 -90.40
C LEU A 31 6.25 -31.61 -90.58
N THR A 32 6.39 -31.14 -91.81
CA THR A 32 6.31 -29.70 -92.12
C THR A 32 4.93 -29.14 -91.78
N THR A 33 3.86 -29.86 -92.10
CA THR A 33 2.49 -29.44 -91.75
C THR A 33 2.21 -29.51 -90.25
N GLU A 34 2.66 -30.54 -89.54
CA GLU A 34 2.55 -30.63 -88.07
C GLU A 34 3.34 -29.50 -87.39
N VAL A 35 4.56 -29.18 -87.85
CA VAL A 35 5.37 -28.07 -87.33
C VAL A 35 4.76 -26.71 -87.67
N MET A 36 4.21 -26.51 -88.87
CA MET A 36 3.50 -25.28 -89.23
C MET A 36 2.23 -25.10 -88.40
N GLN A 37 1.46 -26.18 -88.18
CA GLN A 37 0.29 -26.15 -87.30
C GLN A 37 0.69 -25.84 -85.86
N MET A 38 1.75 -26.46 -85.34
CA MET A 38 2.27 -26.13 -84.02
C MET A 38 2.70 -24.67 -83.92
N ARG A 39 3.43 -24.15 -84.92
CA ARG A 39 3.87 -22.74 -84.96
C ARG A 39 2.69 -21.76 -85.02
N ASP A 40 1.60 -22.13 -85.70
CA ASP A 40 0.41 -21.29 -85.82
C ASP A 40 -0.53 -21.41 -84.59
N VAL A 41 -0.49 -22.53 -83.87
CA VAL A 41 -1.36 -22.84 -82.72
C VAL A 41 -0.71 -22.48 -81.37
N LEU A 42 0.59 -22.69 -81.19
CA LEU A 42 1.31 -22.41 -79.93
C LEU A 42 1.17 -20.95 -79.46
N PRO A 43 1.31 -19.91 -80.31
CA PRO A 43 1.12 -18.52 -79.90
C PRO A 43 -0.35 -18.19 -79.54
N ARG A 44 -1.31 -18.94 -80.09
CA ARG A 44 -2.73 -18.79 -79.77
C ARG A 44 -3.07 -19.43 -78.42
N LEU A 45 -2.38 -20.52 -78.07
CA LEU A 45 -2.48 -21.19 -76.76
C LEU A 45 -1.69 -20.45 -75.68
N LEU A 46 -0.51 -19.93 -76.01
CA LEU A 46 0.29 -19.01 -75.20
C LEU A 46 -0.12 -17.56 -75.50
N SER A 47 -1.43 -17.29 -75.41
CA SER A 47 -1.93 -15.93 -75.58
C SER A 47 -1.40 -15.04 -74.45
N GLY A 48 -1.31 -13.73 -74.72
CA GLY A 48 -0.93 -12.75 -73.68
C GLY A 48 -1.84 -12.81 -72.45
N GLU A 49 -3.09 -13.22 -72.61
CA GLU A 49 -4.05 -13.42 -71.52
C GLU A 49 -3.68 -14.59 -70.60
N VAL A 50 -3.18 -15.71 -71.15
CA VAL A 50 -2.72 -16.86 -70.36
C VAL A 50 -1.45 -16.51 -69.56
N LEU A 51 -0.53 -15.78 -70.17
CA LEU A 51 0.70 -15.30 -69.51
C LEU A 51 0.41 -14.24 -68.42
N ASP A 52 -0.49 -13.30 -68.69
CA ASP A 52 -0.96 -12.31 -67.71
C ASP A 52 -1.71 -13.00 -66.55
N GLY A 53 -2.52 -14.03 -66.85
CA GLY A 53 -3.16 -14.88 -65.86
C GLY A 53 -2.17 -15.59 -64.93
N LEU A 54 -1.08 -16.15 -65.47
CA LEU A 54 -0.01 -16.78 -64.68
C LEU A 54 0.74 -15.76 -63.81
N GLN A 55 1.01 -14.56 -64.31
CA GLN A 55 1.63 -13.49 -63.52
C GLN A 55 0.72 -13.04 -62.37
N LYS A 56 -0.57 -12.84 -62.65
CA LYS A 56 -1.58 -12.53 -61.63
C LYS A 56 -1.70 -13.63 -60.58
N LEU A 57 -1.73 -14.90 -61.01
CA LEU A 57 -1.76 -16.05 -60.10
C LEU A 57 -0.55 -16.05 -59.16
N LYS A 58 0.65 -15.80 -59.68
CA LYS A 58 1.89 -15.71 -58.90
C LYS A 58 1.88 -14.56 -57.88
N VAL A 59 1.25 -13.44 -58.22
CA VAL A 59 1.04 -12.32 -57.28
C VAL A 59 0.05 -12.68 -56.19
N VAL A 60 -1.06 -13.35 -56.55
CA VAL A 60 -2.07 -13.84 -55.60
C VAL A 60 -1.47 -14.86 -54.65
N GLU A 61 -0.67 -15.81 -55.14
CA GLU A 61 0.02 -16.83 -54.35
C GLU A 61 0.96 -16.19 -53.31
N LYS A 62 1.81 -15.25 -53.73
CA LYS A 62 2.67 -14.48 -52.80
C LYS A 62 1.88 -13.67 -51.76
N ASN A 63 0.71 -13.14 -52.14
CA ASN A 63 -0.16 -12.43 -51.22
C ASN A 63 -0.82 -13.40 -50.23
N LEU A 64 -1.20 -14.60 -50.67
CA LEU A 64 -1.74 -15.66 -49.82
C LEU A 64 -0.70 -16.10 -48.79
N GLU A 65 0.53 -16.38 -49.20
CA GLU A 65 1.63 -16.74 -48.28
C GLU A 65 1.88 -15.66 -47.22
N ARG A 66 1.86 -14.37 -47.62
CA ARG A 66 2.00 -13.26 -46.67
C ARG A 66 0.83 -13.21 -45.70
N LYS A 67 -0.40 -13.44 -46.19
CA LYS A 67 -1.60 -13.45 -45.35
C LYS A 67 -1.61 -14.62 -44.38
N ASP A 68 -1.12 -15.78 -44.79
CA ASP A 68 -0.98 -16.95 -43.90
C ASP A 68 0.03 -16.67 -42.79
N GLN A 69 1.16 -16.02 -43.11
CA GLN A 69 2.13 -15.59 -42.10
C GLN A 69 1.54 -14.55 -41.13
N GLU A 70 0.82 -13.55 -41.64
CA GLU A 70 0.11 -12.56 -40.82
C GLU A 70 -0.92 -13.23 -39.89
N LEU A 71 -1.69 -14.20 -40.41
CA LEU A 71 -2.68 -14.94 -39.62
C LEU A 71 -2.02 -15.77 -38.51
N GLU A 72 -0.90 -16.43 -38.79
CA GLU A 72 -0.19 -17.22 -37.81
C GLU A 72 0.43 -16.34 -36.71
N GLN A 73 0.97 -15.19 -37.08
CA GLN A 73 1.46 -14.20 -36.12
C GLN A 73 0.32 -13.69 -35.21
N LEU A 74 -0.83 -13.35 -35.80
CA LEU A 74 -2.00 -12.90 -35.02
C LEU A 74 -2.52 -13.98 -34.08
N ARG A 75 -2.46 -15.27 -34.47
CA ARG A 75 -2.82 -16.40 -33.60
C ARG A 75 -1.90 -16.49 -32.40
N MET A 76 -0.59 -16.44 -32.61
CA MET A 76 0.39 -16.43 -31.52
C MET A 76 0.18 -15.26 -30.57
N ASP A 77 -0.07 -14.06 -31.11
CA ASP A 77 -0.34 -12.87 -30.30
C ASP A 77 -1.62 -13.03 -29.47
N CYS A 78 -2.69 -13.60 -30.05
CA CYS A 78 -3.94 -13.88 -29.34
C CYS A 78 -3.74 -14.87 -28.19
N GLU A 79 -2.95 -15.92 -28.38
CA GLU A 79 -2.63 -16.89 -27.33
C GLU A 79 -1.82 -16.24 -26.20
N HIS A 80 -0.81 -15.45 -26.54
CA HIS A 80 -0.01 -14.71 -25.59
C HIS A 80 -0.85 -13.71 -24.76
N PHE A 81 -1.74 -12.95 -25.40
CA PHE A 81 -2.62 -12.03 -24.69
C PHE A 81 -3.64 -12.77 -23.82
N ARG A 82 -4.16 -13.92 -24.27
CA ARG A 82 -5.04 -14.77 -23.45
C ARG A 82 -4.34 -15.26 -22.20
N ALA A 83 -3.12 -15.80 -22.33
CA ALA A 83 -2.33 -16.28 -21.19
C ALA A 83 -2.03 -15.15 -20.18
N ARG A 84 -1.69 -13.95 -20.66
CA ARG A 84 -1.47 -12.78 -19.81
C ARG A 84 -2.74 -12.34 -19.09
N LEU A 85 -3.88 -12.33 -19.79
CA LEU A 85 -5.16 -11.96 -19.21
C LEU A 85 -5.58 -12.94 -18.11
N GLU A 86 -5.42 -14.24 -18.35
CA GLU A 86 -5.69 -15.28 -17.33
C GLU A 86 -4.80 -15.10 -16.11
N THR A 87 -3.50 -14.85 -16.30
CA THR A 87 -2.56 -14.60 -15.20
C THR A 87 -3.00 -13.40 -14.36
N VAL A 88 -3.24 -12.26 -14.98
CA VAL A 88 -3.71 -11.03 -14.29
C VAL A 88 -5.06 -11.26 -13.60
N GLN A 89 -5.96 -12.03 -14.21
CA GLN A 89 -7.25 -12.35 -13.60
C GLN A 89 -7.08 -13.20 -12.34
N THR A 90 -6.21 -14.22 -12.37
CA THR A 90 -5.93 -15.05 -11.20
C THR A 90 -5.29 -14.26 -10.07
N ASP A 91 -4.31 -13.40 -10.39
CA ASP A 91 -3.67 -12.52 -9.42
C ASP A 91 -4.66 -11.52 -8.83
N SER A 92 -5.51 -10.89 -9.65
CA SER A 92 -6.54 -9.96 -9.19
C SER A 92 -7.54 -10.63 -8.23
N VAL A 93 -7.92 -11.88 -8.49
CA VAL A 93 -8.80 -12.64 -7.59
C VAL A 93 -8.08 -12.97 -6.28
N ARG A 94 -6.80 -13.35 -6.33
CA ARG A 94 -5.99 -13.61 -5.13
C ARG A 94 -5.87 -12.35 -4.28
N GLU A 95 -5.45 -11.24 -4.87
CA GLU A 95 -5.32 -9.95 -4.18
C GLU A 95 -6.64 -9.46 -3.58
N LYS A 96 -7.77 -9.64 -4.27
CA LYS A 96 -9.09 -9.31 -3.73
C LYS A 96 -9.42 -10.13 -2.48
N LYS A 97 -9.09 -11.42 -2.46
CA LYS A 97 -9.30 -12.29 -1.29
C LYS A 97 -8.42 -11.86 -0.12
N GLU A 98 -7.14 -11.62 -0.36
CA GLU A 98 -6.19 -11.15 0.66
C GLU A 98 -6.61 -9.79 1.23
N LYS A 99 -7.01 -8.84 0.37
CA LYS A 99 -7.52 -7.53 0.79
C LYS A 99 -8.77 -7.64 1.67
N LEU A 100 -9.67 -8.58 1.38
CA LEU A 100 -10.85 -8.83 2.22
C LEU A 100 -10.44 -9.43 3.58
N ALA A 101 -9.53 -10.40 3.58
CA ALA A 101 -9.01 -11.00 4.82
C ALA A 101 -8.32 -9.96 5.72
N LEU A 102 -7.47 -9.11 5.15
CA LEU A 102 -6.79 -8.03 5.87
C LEU A 102 -7.78 -7.01 6.44
N ARG A 103 -8.83 -6.65 5.69
CA ARG A 103 -9.88 -5.76 6.19
C ARG A 103 -10.63 -6.35 7.36
N GLN A 104 -10.91 -7.66 7.34
CA GLN A 104 -11.55 -8.35 8.45
C GLN A 104 -10.64 -8.34 9.68
N GLN A 105 -9.36 -8.69 9.53
CA GLN A 105 -8.39 -8.62 10.62
C GLN A 105 -8.25 -7.21 11.20
N LEU A 106 -8.16 -6.19 10.35
CA LEU A 106 -8.10 -4.80 10.79
C LEU A 106 -9.35 -4.40 11.59
N SER A 107 -10.54 -4.81 11.13
CA SER A 107 -11.78 -4.53 11.84
C SER A 107 -11.84 -5.20 13.21
N GLU A 108 -11.33 -6.44 13.30
CA GLU A 108 -11.29 -7.20 14.55
C GLU A 108 -10.29 -6.60 15.54
N VAL A 109 -9.07 -6.28 15.10
CA VAL A 109 -8.07 -5.63 15.95
C VAL A 109 -8.55 -4.25 16.41
N LYS A 110 -9.21 -3.48 15.52
CA LYS A 110 -9.80 -2.19 15.90
C LYS A 110 -10.87 -2.35 16.98
N ARG A 111 -11.72 -3.36 16.87
CA ARG A 111 -12.76 -3.67 17.87
C ARG A 111 -12.12 -4.07 19.22
N GLN A 112 -11.10 -4.92 19.20
CA GLN A 112 -10.38 -5.33 20.40
C GLN A 112 -9.69 -4.14 21.08
N LEU A 113 -9.08 -3.23 20.31
CA LEU A 113 -8.45 -2.04 20.86
C LEU A 113 -9.46 -1.10 21.53
N LEU A 114 -10.62 -0.88 20.91
CA LEU A 114 -11.69 -0.07 21.51
C LEU A 114 -12.20 -0.68 22.82
N GLN A 115 -12.45 -2.00 22.81
CA GLN A 115 -12.88 -2.71 24.01
C GLN A 115 -11.81 -2.64 25.13
N GLN A 116 -10.54 -2.73 24.78
CA GLN A 116 -9.46 -2.58 25.76
C GLN A 116 -9.37 -1.16 26.33
N ALA A 117 -9.57 -0.13 25.49
CA ALA A 117 -9.59 1.25 25.93
C ALA A 117 -10.75 1.52 26.91
N GLU A 118 -11.96 1.08 26.56
CA GLU A 118 -13.15 1.17 27.45
C GLU A 118 -12.89 0.46 28.77
N TYR A 119 -12.43 -0.79 28.73
CA TYR A 119 -12.11 -1.56 29.94
C TYR A 119 -11.05 -0.90 30.83
N CYS A 120 -9.97 -0.36 30.23
CA CYS A 120 -8.93 0.35 30.97
C CYS A 120 -9.48 1.62 31.63
N THR A 121 -10.37 2.35 30.96
CA THR A 121 -11.01 3.55 31.52
C THR A 121 -11.95 3.19 32.68
N GLU A 122 -12.83 2.19 32.51
CA GLU A 122 -13.73 1.72 33.56
C GLU A 122 -12.95 1.21 34.78
N MET A 123 -11.93 0.37 34.57
CA MET A 123 -11.06 -0.10 35.64
C MET A 123 -10.33 1.06 36.32
N GLY A 124 -9.78 1.98 35.54
CA GLY A 124 -9.08 3.15 36.03
C GLY A 124 -9.98 4.03 36.90
N ALA A 125 -11.20 4.29 36.45
CA ALA A 125 -12.21 5.04 37.19
C ALA A 125 -12.53 4.38 38.53
N ALA A 126 -12.84 3.08 38.53
CA ALA A 126 -13.17 2.35 39.74
C ALA A 126 -11.99 2.30 40.73
N ALA A 127 -10.82 1.87 40.26
CA ALA A 127 -9.64 1.72 41.12
C ALA A 127 -9.14 3.05 41.66
N CYS A 128 -9.10 4.11 40.84
CA CYS A 128 -8.64 5.42 41.29
C CYS A 128 -9.67 6.11 42.17
N THR A 129 -10.98 5.88 41.98
CA THR A 129 -12.00 6.42 42.89
C THR A 129 -11.85 5.82 44.30
N LEU A 130 -11.59 4.51 44.39
CA LEU A 130 -11.29 3.86 45.67
C LEU A 130 -9.99 4.41 46.27
N LEU A 131 -8.93 4.53 45.45
CA LEU A 131 -7.64 5.07 45.89
C LEU A 131 -7.75 6.52 46.35
N TRP A 132 -8.59 7.33 45.69
CA TRP A 132 -8.92 8.68 46.10
C TRP A 132 -9.56 8.67 47.48
N GLY A 133 -10.56 7.82 47.70
CA GLY A 133 -11.21 7.66 49.00
C GLY A 133 -10.23 7.34 50.13
N VAL A 134 -9.38 6.33 49.96
CA VAL A 134 -8.43 5.91 51.01
C VAL A 134 -7.26 6.88 51.20
N SER A 135 -6.87 7.62 50.15
CA SER A 135 -5.78 8.61 50.23
C SER A 135 -6.12 9.84 51.09
N SER A 136 -7.36 9.97 51.57
CA SER A 136 -7.72 10.96 52.60
C SER A 136 -7.00 10.72 53.95
N SER A 137 -6.49 9.50 54.18
CA SER A 137 -5.67 9.15 55.34
C SER A 137 -4.17 9.38 55.07
N GLU A 138 -3.50 10.05 56.00
CA GLU A 138 -2.04 10.26 55.94
C GLU A 138 -1.26 8.94 55.93
N GLU A 139 -1.73 7.91 56.62
CA GLU A 139 -1.10 6.59 56.61
C GLU A 139 -1.13 5.95 55.22
N ALA A 140 -2.27 6.05 54.52
CA ALA A 140 -2.42 5.57 53.16
C ALA A 140 -1.51 6.34 52.20
N VAL A 141 -1.40 7.67 52.34
CA VAL A 141 -0.47 8.49 51.56
C VAL A 141 0.98 8.03 51.76
N ARG A 142 1.41 7.80 53.01
CA ARG A 142 2.76 7.27 53.28
C ARG A 142 2.99 5.91 52.65
N ALA A 143 2.01 5.01 52.67
CA ALA A 143 2.10 3.71 52.02
C ALA A 143 2.22 3.82 50.49
N ILE A 144 1.42 4.69 49.87
CA ILE A 144 1.47 4.96 48.42
C ILE A 144 2.86 5.48 48.03
N LEU A 145 3.38 6.47 48.75
CA LEU A 145 4.66 7.11 48.45
C LEU A 145 5.87 6.20 48.76
N GLY A 146 5.72 5.27 49.70
CA GLY A 146 6.73 4.24 49.99
C GLY A 146 6.78 3.10 48.96
N GLY A 147 5.82 3.02 48.04
CA GLY A 147 5.76 1.99 47.00
C GLY A 147 6.71 2.26 45.83
N ASP A 148 7.28 1.21 45.25
CA ASP A 148 8.21 1.28 44.10
C ASP A 148 7.56 1.85 42.82
N LYS A 149 6.22 1.87 42.76
CA LYS A 149 5.45 2.40 41.63
C LYS A 149 5.03 3.86 41.79
N ALA A 150 5.32 4.52 42.91
CA ALA A 150 4.83 5.88 43.18
C ALA A 150 5.17 6.86 42.04
N LEU A 151 6.44 6.96 41.64
CA LEU A 151 6.87 7.85 40.55
C LEU A 151 6.17 7.56 39.23
N LYS A 152 6.03 6.27 38.88
CA LYS A 152 5.34 5.85 37.66
C LYS A 152 3.87 6.22 37.71
N PHE A 153 3.22 6.05 38.86
CA PHE A 153 1.80 6.41 39.04
C PHE A 153 1.57 7.91 38.82
N PHE A 154 2.37 8.78 39.44
CA PHE A 154 2.22 10.24 39.27
C PHE A 154 2.64 10.72 37.88
N SER A 155 3.59 10.06 37.23
CA SER A 155 3.92 10.32 35.82
C SER A 155 2.77 9.97 34.88
N ILE A 156 2.15 8.80 35.05
CA ILE A 156 0.96 8.40 34.28
C ILE A 156 -0.20 9.36 34.59
N THR A 157 -0.36 9.77 35.84
CA THR A 157 -1.40 10.74 36.25
C THR A 157 -1.31 12.02 35.43
N GLY A 158 -0.11 12.61 35.34
CA GLY A 158 0.10 13.83 34.53
C GLY A 158 -0.21 13.61 33.06
N GLN A 159 0.28 12.52 32.47
CA GLN A 159 0.03 12.19 31.05
C GLN A 159 -1.46 11.95 30.75
N THR A 160 -2.18 11.28 31.65
CA THR A 160 -3.61 11.03 31.49
C THR A 160 -4.39 12.34 31.56
N MET A 161 -4.08 13.21 32.53
CA MET A 161 -4.70 14.54 32.62
C MET A 161 -4.41 15.39 31.38
N GLU A 162 -3.17 15.37 30.88
CA GLU A 162 -2.80 16.11 29.68
C GLU A 162 -3.50 15.60 28.43
N SER A 163 -3.52 14.27 28.23
CA SER A 163 -4.22 13.64 27.10
C SER A 163 -5.70 13.96 27.12
N PHE A 164 -6.33 13.91 28.30
CA PHE A 164 -7.73 14.24 28.49
C PHE A 164 -8.04 15.69 28.12
N VAL A 165 -7.26 16.66 28.63
CA VAL A 165 -7.49 18.07 28.30
C VAL A 165 -7.30 18.34 26.82
N LYS A 166 -6.31 17.70 26.18
CA LYS A 166 -6.08 17.82 24.72
C LYS A 166 -7.19 17.21 23.87
N SER A 167 -7.89 16.20 24.35
CA SER A 167 -9.00 15.57 23.61
C SER A 167 -10.32 16.31 23.77
N LEU A 168 -10.42 17.30 24.67
CA LEU A 168 -11.62 18.12 24.81
C LEU A 168 -11.79 19.03 23.59
N ASP A 169 -12.77 18.70 22.75
CA ASP A 169 -13.29 19.66 21.78
C ASP A 169 -13.89 20.85 22.53
N GLY A 170 -13.62 22.06 22.06
CA GLY A 170 -13.84 23.32 22.80
C GLY A 170 -15.28 23.66 23.22
N ASP A 171 -16.25 22.77 23.02
CA ASP A 171 -17.66 22.86 23.43
C ASP A 171 -18.11 21.64 24.28
N ALA A 172 -17.15 20.80 24.73
CA ALA A 172 -17.42 19.64 25.56
C ALA A 172 -17.91 20.07 26.95
N LYS A 173 -19.21 19.85 27.21
CA LYS A 173 -19.78 19.94 28.55
C LYS A 173 -19.24 18.78 29.41
N GLU A 174 -19.05 19.02 30.70
CA GLU A 174 -18.78 17.95 31.68
C GLU A 174 -19.94 16.95 31.68
N LEU A 175 -19.82 15.87 30.92
CA LEU A 175 -20.72 14.72 30.98
C LEU A 175 -20.27 13.79 32.11
N ASP A 176 -21.17 13.08 32.76
CA ASP A 176 -20.79 12.06 33.74
C ASP A 176 -20.34 10.80 32.99
N SER A 177 -19.04 10.68 32.72
CA SER A 177 -18.41 9.55 32.04
C SER A 177 -17.32 8.93 32.91
N ASP A 178 -17.03 7.64 32.69
CA ASP A 178 -15.94 6.96 33.39
C ASP A 178 -14.58 7.61 33.13
N GLU A 179 -14.38 8.19 31.94
CA GLU A 179 -13.17 8.96 31.60
C GLU A 179 -13.04 10.20 32.50
N ASN A 180 -14.13 10.96 32.68
CA ASN A 180 -14.14 12.12 33.56
C ASN A 180 -13.93 11.72 35.01
N GLN A 181 -14.61 10.65 35.47
CA GLN A 181 -14.44 10.14 36.82
C GLN A 181 -13.02 9.66 37.07
N PHE A 182 -12.40 8.96 36.12
CA PHE A 182 -11.01 8.52 36.19
C PHE A 182 -10.05 9.70 36.35
N VAL A 183 -10.17 10.71 35.49
CA VAL A 183 -9.31 11.90 35.53
C VAL A 183 -9.52 12.71 36.81
N PHE A 184 -10.77 12.89 37.26
CA PHE A 184 -11.07 13.57 38.52
C PHE A 184 -10.53 12.79 39.72
N ALA A 185 -10.62 11.46 39.71
CA ALA A 185 -10.08 10.63 40.78
C ALA A 185 -8.55 10.74 40.86
N LEU A 186 -7.86 10.73 39.72
CA LEU A 186 -6.42 10.96 39.67
C LEU A 186 -6.04 12.33 40.26
N ALA A 187 -6.69 13.41 39.82
CA ALA A 187 -6.45 14.75 40.36
C ALA A 187 -6.80 14.84 41.86
N GLY A 188 -7.85 14.13 42.29
CA GLY A 188 -8.26 14.01 43.68
C GLY A 188 -7.23 13.32 44.57
N ILE A 189 -6.62 12.23 44.09
CA ILE A 189 -5.50 11.56 44.78
C ILE A 189 -4.35 12.54 44.97
N VAL A 190 -3.96 13.26 43.92
CA VAL A 190 -2.88 14.26 44.00
C VAL A 190 -3.21 15.35 45.02
N THR A 191 -4.47 15.79 45.06
CA THR A 191 -4.96 16.80 46.03
C THR A 191 -4.80 16.32 47.46
N ASN A 192 -5.20 15.08 47.75
CA ASN A 192 -5.06 14.46 49.07
C ASN A 192 -3.59 14.25 49.45
N VAL A 193 -2.75 13.81 48.50
CA VAL A 193 -1.30 13.66 48.71
C VAL A 193 -0.68 15.01 49.05
N ALA A 194 -1.03 16.08 48.32
CA ALA A 194 -0.55 17.43 48.60
C ALA A 194 -1.02 17.97 49.97
N ALA A 195 -2.14 17.49 50.51
CA ALA A 195 -2.61 17.89 51.84
C ALA A 195 -1.67 17.41 52.96
N VAL A 196 -0.87 16.37 52.72
CA VAL A 196 0.05 15.76 53.70
C VAL A 196 1.48 16.28 53.53
N ALA A 197 2.22 16.46 54.63
CA ALA A 197 3.57 17.02 54.61
C ALA A 197 4.57 16.23 53.76
N CYS A 198 4.66 14.90 53.96
CA CYS A 198 5.54 14.05 53.16
C CYS A 198 5.12 13.99 51.68
N GLY A 199 3.83 14.15 51.39
CA GLY A 199 3.32 14.23 50.02
C GLY A 199 3.76 15.50 49.32
N ARG A 200 3.71 16.66 49.98
CA ARG A 200 4.27 17.91 49.43
C ARG A 200 5.76 17.78 49.11
N GLU A 201 6.53 17.22 50.04
CA GLU A 201 7.96 16.99 49.81
C GLU A 201 8.20 16.06 48.61
N PHE A 202 7.45 14.98 48.49
CA PHE A 202 7.56 14.08 47.34
C PHE A 202 7.20 14.78 46.02
N LEU A 203 6.10 15.55 45.99
CA LEU A 203 5.66 16.24 44.78
C LEU A 203 6.72 17.23 44.27
N VAL A 204 7.26 18.05 45.17
CA VAL A 204 8.25 19.09 44.84
C VAL A 204 9.62 18.51 44.50
N ASN A 205 10.04 17.40 45.10
CA ASN A 205 11.37 16.84 44.86
C ASN A 205 11.40 15.80 43.73
N SER A 206 10.29 15.10 43.50
CA SER A 206 10.28 13.88 42.68
C SER A 206 9.18 13.83 41.61
N SER A 207 8.16 14.69 41.68
CA SER A 207 7.06 14.74 40.70
C SER A 207 6.80 16.14 40.15
N GLN A 208 7.88 16.91 39.95
CA GLN A 208 7.86 18.26 39.39
C GLN A 208 7.12 18.35 38.04
N VAL A 209 7.35 17.36 37.18
CA VAL A 209 6.67 17.26 35.88
C VAL A 209 5.14 17.28 36.03
N LEU A 210 4.59 16.60 37.04
CA LEU A 210 3.15 16.63 37.29
C LEU A 210 2.66 18.02 37.71
N LEU A 211 3.43 18.74 38.52
CA LEU A 211 3.10 20.11 38.93
C LEU A 211 3.14 21.07 37.74
N ASP A 212 4.15 20.95 36.88
CA ASP A 212 4.27 21.73 35.65
C ASP A 212 3.11 21.44 34.70
N THR A 213 2.76 20.15 34.54
CA THR A 213 1.58 19.76 33.77
C THR A 213 0.31 20.39 34.34
N MET A 214 0.06 20.32 35.66
CA MET A 214 -1.12 20.94 36.27
C MET A 214 -1.19 22.45 36.03
N LEU A 215 -0.05 23.17 36.13
CA LEU A 215 0.02 24.60 35.83
C LEU A 215 -0.28 24.89 34.36
N GLN A 216 0.29 24.11 33.44
CA GLN A 216 0.02 24.25 32.01
C GLN A 216 -1.46 24.00 31.68
N LEU A 217 -2.03 22.91 32.19
CA LEU A 217 -3.42 22.53 31.90
C LEU A 217 -4.44 23.52 32.44
N LEU A 218 -4.14 24.20 33.56
CA LEU A 218 -4.96 25.30 34.06
C LEU A 218 -5.05 26.47 33.07
N GLY A 219 -3.97 26.73 32.31
CA GLY A 219 -3.94 27.75 31.25
C GLY A 219 -4.59 27.29 29.94
N ASP A 220 -4.52 26.00 29.62
CA ASP A 220 -5.08 25.44 28.38
C ASP A 220 -6.61 25.32 28.42
N LEU A 221 -7.19 25.06 29.60
CA LEU A 221 -8.64 24.88 29.75
C LEU A 221 -9.40 26.22 29.70
N LYS A 222 -10.44 26.31 28.87
CA LYS A 222 -11.28 27.53 28.75
C LYS A 222 -12.15 27.82 29.98
N PRO A 223 -12.62 29.07 30.19
CA PRO A 223 -13.59 29.37 31.25
C PRO A 223 -14.85 28.49 31.13
N GLY A 224 -15.33 27.95 32.25
CA GLY A 224 -16.50 27.05 32.30
C GLY A 224 -16.26 25.60 31.84
N GLN A 225 -15.09 25.29 31.26
CA GLN A 225 -14.72 23.94 30.85
C GLN A 225 -14.02 23.18 31.98
N CYS A 226 -14.45 21.94 32.23
CA CYS A 226 -13.87 21.03 33.22
C CYS A 226 -13.63 21.70 34.59
N THR A 227 -14.61 22.46 35.07
CA THR A 227 -14.55 23.21 36.33
C THR A 227 -14.13 22.34 37.51
N ARG A 228 -14.62 21.10 37.59
CA ARG A 228 -14.25 20.20 38.68
C ARG A 228 -12.75 19.85 38.65
N LEU A 229 -12.21 19.58 37.47
CA LEU A 229 -10.77 19.30 37.30
C LEU A 229 -9.93 20.51 37.67
N LYS A 230 -10.33 21.72 37.22
CA LYS A 230 -9.65 22.97 37.60
C LYS A 230 -9.58 23.16 39.10
N VAL A 231 -10.70 22.97 39.79
CA VAL A 231 -10.76 23.11 41.25
C VAL A 231 -9.82 22.13 41.94
N LEU A 232 -9.78 20.87 41.50
CA LEU A 232 -8.86 19.87 42.06
C LEU A 232 -7.39 20.24 41.82
N MET A 233 -7.02 20.66 40.61
CA MET A 233 -5.66 21.11 40.32
C MET A 233 -5.26 22.34 41.15
N LEU A 234 -6.14 23.33 41.26
CA LEU A 234 -5.90 24.52 42.08
C LEU A 234 -5.77 24.17 43.56
N MET A 235 -6.60 23.26 44.07
CA MET A 235 -6.51 22.81 45.45
C MET A 235 -5.22 22.04 45.72
N ALA A 236 -4.79 21.17 44.79
CA ALA A 236 -3.51 20.48 44.89
C ALA A 236 -2.33 21.45 44.90
N LEU A 237 -2.30 22.43 43.99
CA LEU A 237 -1.25 23.44 43.92
C LEU A 237 -1.24 24.37 45.15
N PHE A 238 -2.42 24.76 45.63
CA PHE A 238 -2.56 25.50 46.88
C PHE A 238 -2.01 24.70 48.06
N ASN A 239 -2.35 23.40 48.15
CA ASN A 239 -1.82 22.55 49.20
C ASN A 239 -0.29 22.47 49.12
N VAL A 240 0.28 22.29 47.92
CA VAL A 240 1.74 22.30 47.72
C VAL A 240 2.35 23.62 48.19
N SER A 241 1.75 24.78 47.90
CA SER A 241 2.30 26.08 48.28
C SER A 241 2.28 26.37 49.79
N ILE A 242 1.65 25.53 50.61
CA ILE A 242 1.70 25.64 52.08
C ILE A 242 3.14 25.47 52.61
N ASN A 243 4.02 24.70 51.94
CA ASN A 243 5.42 24.58 52.34
C ASN A 243 6.34 25.53 51.53
N PHE A 244 7.41 26.03 52.16
CA PHE A 244 8.30 27.03 51.55
C PHE A 244 8.87 26.57 50.20
N LYS A 245 9.36 25.33 50.11
CA LYS A 245 9.91 24.77 48.86
C LYS A 245 8.86 24.68 47.74
N GLY A 246 7.61 24.33 48.07
CA GLY A 246 6.53 24.24 47.10
C GLY A 246 6.08 25.62 46.64
N LEU A 247 6.03 26.60 47.55
CA LEU A 247 5.77 27.99 47.19
C LEU A 247 6.87 28.54 46.26
N GLU A 248 8.14 28.37 46.64
CA GLU A 248 9.31 28.76 45.84
C GLU A 248 9.25 28.13 44.44
N TYR A 249 9.03 26.81 44.36
CA TYR A 249 8.89 26.10 43.09
C TYR A 249 7.77 26.67 42.20
N ILE A 250 6.58 26.90 42.76
CA ILE A 250 5.44 27.43 42.00
C ILE A 250 5.68 28.89 41.59
N SER A 251 6.25 29.71 42.48
CA SER A 251 6.49 31.13 42.20
C SER A 251 7.61 31.36 41.19
N ASP A 252 8.59 30.46 41.14
CA ASP A 252 9.69 30.52 40.17
C ASP A 252 9.23 30.14 38.75
N ASN A 253 8.04 29.54 38.61
CA ASN A 253 7.47 29.28 37.29
C ASN A 253 7.06 30.60 36.63
N PRO A 254 7.69 30.99 35.49
CA PRO A 254 7.45 32.29 34.86
C PRO A 254 6.01 32.45 34.36
N ASN A 255 5.29 31.34 34.14
CA ASN A 255 3.90 31.36 33.69
C ASN A 255 2.89 31.45 34.84
N PHE A 256 3.32 31.35 36.10
CA PHE A 256 2.43 31.34 37.25
C PHE A 256 1.69 32.67 37.45
N LEU A 257 2.40 33.82 37.43
CA LEU A 257 1.75 35.13 37.58
C LEU A 257 0.79 35.46 36.43
N PRO A 258 1.14 35.25 35.14
CA PRO A 258 0.20 35.36 34.04
C PRO A 258 -1.03 34.45 34.20
N LEU A 259 -0.83 33.20 34.61
CA LEU A 259 -1.91 32.25 34.85
C LEU A 259 -2.85 32.71 35.97
N LEU A 260 -2.30 33.15 37.10
CA LEU A 260 -3.08 33.66 38.23
C LEU A 260 -3.91 34.87 37.82
N TRP A 261 -3.29 35.81 37.09
CA TRP A 261 -3.99 36.98 36.55
C TRP A 261 -5.14 36.57 35.63
N TRP A 262 -4.89 35.62 34.72
CA TRP A 262 -5.89 35.10 33.80
C TRP A 262 -7.05 34.42 34.53
N LEU A 263 -6.78 33.58 35.52
CA LEU A 263 -7.79 32.90 36.34
C LEU A 263 -8.65 33.89 37.14
N LEU A 264 -8.06 34.97 37.66
CA LEU A 264 -8.77 36.01 38.42
C LEU A 264 -9.56 36.96 37.52
N SER A 265 -9.11 37.17 36.27
CA SER A 265 -9.76 38.05 35.30
C SER A 265 -10.88 37.37 34.49
N GLY A 266 -10.93 36.03 34.52
CA GLY A 266 -11.91 35.19 33.81
C GLY A 266 -13.08 34.68 34.68
N LEU A 267 -13.14 35.11 35.95
CA LEU A 267 -14.31 35.05 36.84
C LEU A 267 -15.22 36.27 36.62
#